data_AF-A0A8H7WLL6-F1
#
_entry.id   AF-A0A8H7WLL6-F1
#
_cell.length_a   1.000
_cell.length_b   1.000
_cell.length_c   1.000
_cell.angle_alpha   90.00
_cell.angle_beta   90.00
_cell.angle_gamma   90.00
#
_symmetry.space_group_name_H-M   'P 1'
#
loop_
_entity.id
_entity.type
_entity.pdbx_description
1 polymer ?
#
loop_
_entity_poly.entity_id
_entity_poly.type
_entity_poly.pdbx_seq_one_letter_code
_entity_poly.pdbx_strand_id
1 'polypeptide(L)'
;NKIKFSNEARTAVKNGGGNARALRIAAKRRDALATAYPFTVATIGFCDAFIYRKGILCYTLDDRVRILDLHRSAQEELVVSIPRLLTEALSNIGDNSTGIFKCLYYSDGILSCLYDTSDEDSPAWLIAFHIKSKRILVTHELESTDKIFVRHNSRHLYYGTHSELGTDGYKKWVIHGYEYKTRKWYDHKVHLPDM
;
A
#
# COMPACT_ATOMS: atom_id res chain seq x y z
N ASN A 1 12.28 10.37 -13.26
CA ASN A 1 11.74 9.82 -14.52
C ASN A 1 11.08 8.44 -14.30
N LYS A 2 9.81 8.36 -13.82
CA LYS A 2 9.14 7.11 -13.37
C LYS A 2 8.21 6.44 -14.41
N ILE A 3 8.11 7.02 -15.62
CA ILE A 3 7.09 6.63 -16.61
C ILE A 3 7.33 5.23 -17.19
N LYS A 4 8.59 4.83 -17.34
CA LYS A 4 8.98 3.50 -17.88
C LYS A 4 8.40 2.31 -17.09
N PHE A 5 8.05 2.52 -15.81
CA PHE A 5 7.50 1.51 -14.92
C PHE A 5 5.97 1.63 -14.71
N SER A 6 5.29 2.50 -15.45
CA SER A 6 3.83 2.61 -15.39
C SER A 6 3.15 1.43 -16.11
N ASN A 7 1.88 1.18 -15.80
CA ASN A 7 1.10 0.14 -16.45
C ASN A 7 0.90 0.44 -17.95
N GLU A 8 0.81 1.73 -18.33
CA GLU A 8 0.77 2.18 -19.72
C GLU A 8 2.05 1.83 -20.46
N ALA A 9 3.23 2.10 -19.86
CA ALA A 9 4.52 1.78 -20.47
C ALA A 9 4.74 0.27 -20.58
N ARG A 10 4.40 -0.50 -19.55
CA ARG A 10 4.45 -1.98 -19.58
C ARG A 10 3.55 -2.55 -20.67
N THR A 11 2.34 -1.99 -20.84
CA THR A 11 1.39 -2.42 -21.89
C THR A 11 1.89 -2.08 -23.29
N ALA A 12 2.45 -0.88 -23.50
CA ALA A 12 3.02 -0.48 -24.80
C ALA A 12 4.20 -1.37 -25.20
N VAL A 13 5.09 -1.69 -24.25
CA VAL A 13 6.19 -2.64 -24.48
C VAL A 13 5.65 -4.03 -24.82
N LYS A 14 4.66 -4.53 -24.08
CA LYS A 14 4.04 -5.84 -24.34
C LYS A 14 3.40 -5.91 -25.73
N ASN A 15 2.81 -4.82 -26.20
CA ASN A 15 2.15 -4.73 -27.50
C ASN A 15 3.09 -4.35 -28.65
N GLY A 16 4.40 -4.19 -28.40
CA GLY A 16 5.39 -3.84 -29.42
C GLY A 16 5.27 -2.42 -30.00
N GLY A 17 4.53 -1.50 -29.37
CA GLY A 17 4.28 -0.17 -29.91
C GLY A 17 3.32 0.70 -29.07
N GLY A 18 3.08 1.93 -29.53
CA GLY A 18 2.11 2.85 -28.88
C GLY A 18 2.65 3.67 -27.70
N ASN A 19 3.97 3.82 -27.57
CA ASN A 19 4.62 4.55 -26.47
C ASN A 19 4.12 5.99 -26.30
N ALA A 20 3.92 6.73 -27.40
CA ALA A 20 3.39 8.10 -27.35
C ALA A 20 1.93 8.14 -26.84
N ARG A 21 1.11 7.17 -27.24
CA ARG A 21 -0.27 7.02 -26.75
C ARG A 21 -0.29 6.67 -25.27
N ALA A 22 0.55 5.72 -24.84
CA ALA A 22 0.71 5.33 -23.45
C ALA A 22 1.17 6.50 -22.56
N LEU A 23 2.15 7.29 -23.02
CA LEU A 23 2.61 8.50 -22.34
C LEU A 23 1.48 9.52 -22.19
N ARG A 24 0.72 9.77 -23.27
CA ARG A 24 -0.41 10.70 -23.26
C ARG A 24 -1.52 10.26 -22.31
N ILE A 25 -1.85 8.97 -22.26
CA ILE A 25 -2.82 8.42 -21.31
C ILE A 25 -2.34 8.58 -19.87
N ALA A 26 -1.07 8.28 -19.59
CA ALA A 26 -0.50 8.45 -18.26
C ALA A 26 -0.51 9.93 -17.81
N ALA A 27 -0.21 10.86 -18.72
CA ALA A 27 -0.27 12.29 -18.46
C ALA A 27 -1.71 12.74 -18.17
N LYS A 28 -2.68 12.40 -19.05
CA LYS A 28 -4.10 12.72 -18.87
C LYS A 28 -4.67 12.17 -17.56
N ARG A 29 -4.23 11.00 -17.10
CA ARG A 29 -4.67 10.42 -15.82
C ARG A 29 -4.09 11.13 -14.60
N ARG A 30 -2.83 11.53 -14.66
CA ARG A 30 -2.23 12.34 -13.58
C ARG A 30 -2.91 13.69 -13.50
N ASP A 31 -3.18 14.29 -14.65
CA ASP A 31 -3.91 15.55 -14.76
C ASP A 31 -5.33 15.42 -14.22
N ALA A 32 -6.09 14.41 -14.65
CA ALA A 32 -7.39 14.03 -14.11
C ALA A 32 -7.40 13.83 -12.58
N LEU A 33 -6.38 13.15 -12.02
CA LEU A 33 -6.24 12.98 -10.58
C LEU A 33 -5.95 14.31 -9.88
N ALA A 34 -5.03 15.11 -10.42
CA ALA A 34 -4.67 16.42 -9.88
C ALA A 34 -5.81 17.43 -9.95
N THR A 35 -6.71 17.29 -10.93
CA THR A 35 -7.85 18.17 -11.19
C THR A 35 -9.19 17.60 -10.70
N ALA A 36 -9.18 16.44 -10.03
CA ALA A 36 -10.37 15.77 -9.52
C ALA A 36 -11.45 15.41 -10.59
N TYR A 37 -11.05 15.19 -11.85
CA TYR A 37 -11.95 15.03 -12.98
C TYR A 37 -11.78 13.64 -13.65
N PRO A 38 -12.83 12.81 -13.91
CA PRO A 38 -14.25 12.97 -13.61
C PRO A 38 -14.78 11.94 -12.57
N PHE A 39 -15.80 12.33 -11.81
CA PHE A 39 -16.70 11.53 -10.94
C PHE A 39 -16.11 10.66 -9.80
N THR A 40 -14.92 10.08 -9.91
CA THR A 40 -14.37 9.18 -8.87
C THR A 40 -13.84 9.92 -7.65
N VAL A 41 -13.60 11.24 -7.73
CA VAL A 41 -13.12 12.04 -6.59
C VAL A 41 -14.25 12.48 -5.66
N ALA A 42 -15.50 12.53 -6.13
CA ALA A 42 -16.64 12.89 -5.29
C ALA A 42 -16.89 11.88 -4.15
N THR A 43 -16.55 10.60 -4.33
CA THR A 43 -16.67 9.54 -3.31
C THR A 43 -15.48 9.53 -2.33
N ILE A 44 -14.35 10.14 -2.68
CA ILE A 44 -13.15 10.21 -1.82
C ILE A 44 -13.36 11.17 -0.64
N GLY A 45 -14.32 12.09 -0.72
CA GLY A 45 -14.70 12.96 0.39
C GLY A 45 -15.20 12.23 1.65
N PHE A 46 -15.49 10.92 1.55
CA PHE A 46 -15.98 10.07 2.65
C PHE A 46 -15.02 8.92 3.03
N CYS A 47 -13.81 8.83 2.47
CA CYS A 47 -12.86 7.77 2.81
C CYS A 47 -11.77 8.26 3.77
N ASP A 48 -11.46 7.48 4.80
CA ASP A 48 -10.45 7.83 5.80
C ASP A 48 -9.01 7.78 5.26
N ALA A 49 -8.75 6.97 4.22
CA ALA A 49 -7.46 6.90 3.54
C ALA A 49 -7.56 6.28 2.14
N PHE A 50 -6.90 6.89 1.14
CA PHE A 50 -6.77 6.34 -0.22
C PHE A 50 -5.33 6.38 -0.73
N ILE A 51 -5.00 5.46 -1.64
CA ILE A 51 -3.77 5.48 -2.43
C ILE A 51 -4.10 5.30 -3.91
N TYR A 52 -3.47 6.11 -4.76
CA TYR A 52 -3.49 5.91 -6.21
C TYR A 52 -2.09 5.60 -6.73
N ARG A 53 -1.92 4.45 -7.38
CA ARG A 53 -0.61 4.02 -7.89
C ARG A 53 -0.74 3.16 -9.14
N LYS A 54 0.01 3.54 -10.19
CA LYS A 54 0.06 2.84 -11.49
C LYS A 54 -1.35 2.63 -12.10
N GLY A 55 -2.27 3.57 -11.88
CA GLY A 55 -3.63 3.46 -12.40
C GLY A 55 -4.55 2.55 -11.59
N ILE A 56 -4.12 2.10 -10.41
CA ILE A 56 -4.97 1.41 -9.45
C ILE A 56 -5.27 2.38 -8.31
N LEU A 57 -6.54 2.52 -7.96
CA LEU A 57 -7.02 3.23 -6.79
C LEU A 57 -7.36 2.19 -5.70
N CYS A 58 -6.81 2.34 -4.51
CA CYS A 58 -7.19 1.57 -3.34
C CYS A 58 -7.64 2.53 -2.25
N TYR A 59 -8.74 2.22 -1.57
CA TYR A 59 -9.26 3.01 -0.46
C TYR A 59 -10.04 2.14 0.49
N THR A 60 -10.22 2.63 1.71
CA THR A 60 -11.11 2.03 2.70
C THR A 60 -12.44 2.77 2.71
N LEU A 61 -13.52 2.02 2.81
CA LEU A 61 -14.86 2.55 3.02
C LEU A 61 -15.62 1.50 3.84
N ASP A 62 -16.11 1.92 5.01
CA ASP A 62 -16.63 1.01 6.04
C ASP A 62 -15.58 -0.09 6.37
N ASP A 63 -16.03 -1.30 6.66
CA ASP A 63 -15.18 -2.47 6.94
C ASP A 63 -14.61 -3.15 5.69
N ARG A 64 -14.34 -2.38 4.63
CA ARG A 64 -13.96 -2.90 3.32
C ARG A 64 -12.81 -2.12 2.70
N VAL A 65 -11.86 -2.86 2.15
CA VAL A 65 -10.89 -2.34 1.20
C VAL A 65 -11.45 -2.50 -0.21
N ARG A 66 -11.52 -1.39 -0.95
CA ARG A 66 -11.98 -1.35 -2.33
C ARG A 66 -10.80 -1.04 -3.25
N ILE A 67 -10.69 -1.81 -4.33
CA ILE A 67 -9.61 -1.69 -5.32
C ILE A 67 -10.24 -1.52 -6.70
N LEU A 68 -9.93 -0.40 -7.36
CA LEU A 68 -10.44 -0.05 -8.67
C LEU A 68 -9.31 0.09 -9.70
N ASP A 69 -9.39 -0.68 -10.78
CA ASP A 69 -8.46 -0.58 -11.92
C ASP A 69 -8.92 0.53 -12.88
N LEU A 70 -8.57 1.76 -12.52
CA LEU A 70 -8.76 2.93 -13.37
C LEU A 70 -7.89 2.88 -14.64
N HIS A 71 -6.84 2.04 -14.66
CA HIS A 71 -6.02 1.85 -15.85
C HIS A 71 -6.77 1.13 -16.97
N ARG A 72 -7.65 0.20 -16.61
CA ARG A 72 -8.48 -0.55 -17.57
C ARG A 72 -9.91 -0.03 -17.69
N SER A 73 -10.21 1.12 -17.08
CA SER A 73 -11.57 1.65 -16.97
C SER A 73 -12.54 0.58 -16.43
N ALA A 74 -12.08 -0.15 -15.41
CA ALA A 74 -12.90 -1.16 -14.77
C ALA A 74 -14.20 -0.53 -14.27
N GLN A 75 -15.32 -1.19 -14.56
CA GLN A 75 -16.66 -0.79 -14.11
C GLN A 75 -16.98 -1.36 -12.72
N GLU A 76 -16.19 -2.32 -12.27
CA GLU A 76 -16.38 -3.03 -11.00
C GLU A 76 -15.15 -2.89 -10.10
N GLU A 77 -15.42 -2.77 -8.81
CA GLU A 77 -14.42 -2.75 -7.76
C GLU A 77 -14.16 -4.16 -7.23
N LEU A 78 -12.89 -4.49 -7.00
CA LEU A 78 -12.56 -5.62 -6.16
C LEU A 78 -12.73 -5.20 -4.70
N VAL A 79 -13.61 -5.90 -3.98
CA VAL A 79 -13.93 -5.62 -2.58
C VAL A 79 -13.39 -6.72 -1.68
N VAL A 80 -12.63 -6.32 -0.66
CA VAL A 80 -12.04 -7.21 0.36
C VAL A 80 -12.55 -6.78 1.73
N SER A 81 -13.10 -7.73 2.49
CA SER A 81 -13.54 -7.48 3.88
C SER A 81 -12.33 -7.34 4.79
N ILE A 82 -12.26 -6.24 5.54
CA ILE A 82 -11.22 -5.99 6.54
C ILE A 82 -11.33 -7.02 7.69
N PRO A 83 -12.49 -7.26 8.32
CA PRO A 83 -12.62 -8.27 9.38
C PRO A 83 -12.10 -9.64 8.97
N ARG A 84 -12.49 -10.13 7.79
CA ARG A 84 -12.02 -11.43 7.28
C ARG A 84 -10.50 -11.44 7.04
N LEU A 85 -9.95 -10.35 6.53
CA LEU A 85 -8.51 -10.21 6.33
C LEU A 85 -7.76 -10.25 7.66
N LEU A 86 -8.29 -9.57 8.68
CA LEU A 86 -7.71 -9.55 10.03
C LEU A 86 -7.78 -10.92 10.69
N THR A 87 -8.91 -11.62 10.62
CA THR A 87 -9.03 -13.00 11.15
C THR A 87 -8.04 -13.96 10.49
N GLU A 88 -7.79 -13.83 9.18
CA GLU A 88 -6.81 -14.66 8.47
C GLU A 88 -5.36 -14.25 8.81
N ALA A 89 -5.10 -12.95 8.94
CA ALA A 89 -3.76 -12.42 9.18
C ALA A 89 -3.31 -12.61 10.63
N LEU A 90 -4.25 -12.52 11.57
CA LEU A 90 -4.00 -12.39 13.00
C LEU A 90 -4.94 -13.33 13.76
N SER A 91 -4.47 -14.54 14.01
CA SER A 91 -5.27 -15.63 14.61
C SER A 91 -5.74 -15.35 16.05
N ASN A 92 -5.26 -14.26 16.68
CA ASN A 92 -5.48 -13.94 18.10
C ASN A 92 -6.10 -12.54 18.34
N ILE A 93 -6.51 -11.79 17.31
CA ILE A 93 -7.25 -10.54 17.61
C ILE A 93 -8.61 -10.94 18.17
N GLY A 94 -8.91 -10.51 19.41
CA GLY A 94 -10.24 -10.68 19.99
C GLY A 94 -11.31 -10.02 19.12
N ASP A 95 -12.50 -10.62 19.07
CA ASP A 95 -13.61 -10.29 18.16
C ASP A 95 -14.12 -8.83 18.16
N ASN A 96 -13.53 -7.94 18.98
CA ASN A 96 -14.01 -6.58 19.26
C ASN A 96 -12.99 -5.46 19.03
N SER A 97 -11.91 -5.70 18.27
CA SER A 97 -10.89 -4.67 18.04
C SER A 97 -11.40 -3.55 17.11
N THR A 98 -11.77 -2.41 17.68
CA THR A 98 -11.94 -1.16 16.93
C THR A 98 -10.56 -0.66 16.53
N GLY A 99 -10.33 -0.49 15.23
CA GLY A 99 -9.04 -0.07 14.72
C GLY A 99 -9.14 0.54 13.33
N ILE A 100 -8.15 1.35 12.99
CA ILE A 100 -8.07 2.06 11.73
C ILE A 100 -7.24 1.24 10.75
N PHE A 101 -7.84 0.89 9.62
CA PHE A 101 -7.17 0.20 8.53
C PHE A 101 -6.79 1.21 7.43
N LYS A 102 -5.50 1.35 7.12
CA LYS A 102 -5.00 2.33 6.13
C LYS A 102 -4.23 1.63 5.01
N CYS A 103 -4.51 1.99 3.77
CA CYS A 103 -3.72 1.52 2.63
C CYS A 103 -2.38 2.28 2.58
N LEU A 104 -1.24 1.57 2.54
CA LEU A 104 0.10 2.17 2.52
C LEU A 104 0.76 2.12 1.14
N TYR A 105 0.68 0.98 0.44
CA TYR A 105 1.35 0.82 -0.84
C TYR A 105 0.77 -0.27 -1.73
N TYR A 106 0.66 0.01 -3.03
CA TYR A 106 0.26 -0.96 -4.04
C TYR A 106 1.32 -1.13 -5.14
N SER A 107 1.73 -2.36 -5.41
CA SER A 107 2.53 -2.73 -6.58
C SER A 107 2.40 -4.21 -6.89
N ASP A 108 2.48 -4.55 -8.18
CA ASP A 108 2.58 -5.94 -8.67
C ASP A 108 1.51 -6.89 -8.09
N GLY A 109 0.27 -6.38 -7.92
CA GLY A 109 -0.87 -7.15 -7.41
C GLY A 109 -0.92 -7.29 -5.89
N ILE A 110 0.02 -6.69 -5.18
CA ILE A 110 0.13 -6.74 -3.72
C ILE A 110 -0.34 -5.39 -3.16
N LEU A 111 -1.17 -5.44 -2.12
CA LEU A 111 -1.54 -4.28 -1.32
C LEU A 111 -0.95 -4.46 0.08
N SER A 112 -0.27 -3.42 0.56
CA SER A 112 0.21 -3.31 1.94
C SER A 112 -0.60 -2.27 2.68
N CYS A 113 -0.95 -2.61 3.91
CA CYS A 113 -1.84 -1.85 4.77
C CYS A 113 -1.27 -1.78 6.19
N LEU A 114 -1.61 -0.70 6.89
CA LEU A 114 -1.50 -0.57 8.32
C LEU A 114 -2.84 -0.95 8.95
N TYR A 115 -2.81 -1.75 9.99
CA TYR A 115 -3.92 -1.86 10.93
C TYR A 115 -3.45 -1.33 12.27
N ASP A 116 -4.09 -0.27 12.75
CA ASP A 116 -3.74 0.42 13.98
C ASP A 116 -4.93 0.33 14.94
N THR A 117 -4.77 -0.40 16.03
CA THR A 117 -5.81 -0.56 17.05
C THR A 117 -5.97 0.74 17.83
N SER A 118 -7.21 1.13 18.12
CA SER A 118 -7.49 2.42 18.78
C SER A 118 -7.09 2.48 20.27
N ASP A 119 -6.52 1.40 20.81
CA ASP A 119 -6.12 1.26 22.20
C ASP A 119 -4.62 1.55 22.34
N GLU A 120 -4.24 2.40 23.31
CA GLU A 120 -2.87 2.96 23.41
C GLU A 120 -1.79 1.90 23.63
N ASP A 121 -2.15 0.76 24.24
CA ASP A 121 -1.23 -0.35 24.51
C ASP A 121 -1.32 -1.49 23.47
N SER A 122 -2.21 -1.36 22.49
CA SER A 122 -2.42 -2.42 21.50
C SER A 122 -1.47 -2.27 20.30
N PRO A 123 -0.92 -3.39 19.78
CA PRO A 123 0.06 -3.34 18.71
C PRO A 123 -0.55 -2.93 17.36
N ALA A 124 0.19 -2.13 16.60
CA ALA A 124 -0.09 -1.89 15.20
C ALA A 124 0.53 -2.97 14.30
N TRP A 125 -0.11 -3.24 13.15
CA TRP A 125 0.27 -4.33 12.26
C TRP A 125 0.47 -3.85 10.82
N LEU A 126 1.58 -4.28 10.22
CA LEU A 126 1.79 -4.25 8.77
C LEU A 126 1.27 -5.54 8.15
N ILE A 127 0.26 -5.40 7.29
CA ILE A 127 -0.35 -6.53 6.57
C ILE A 127 -0.11 -6.32 5.07
N ALA A 128 0.44 -7.32 4.38
CA ALA A 128 0.53 -7.33 2.93
C ALA A 128 -0.15 -8.57 2.36
N PHE A 129 -1.00 -8.40 1.36
CA PHE A 129 -1.74 -9.51 0.73
C PHE A 129 -1.83 -9.34 -0.78
N HIS A 130 -1.99 -10.45 -1.50
CA HIS A 130 -2.22 -10.43 -2.93
C HIS A 130 -3.71 -10.22 -3.24
N ILE A 131 -4.05 -9.14 -3.96
CA ILE A 131 -5.44 -8.68 -4.06
C ILE A 131 -6.38 -9.72 -4.70
N LYS A 132 -5.93 -10.43 -5.74
CA LYS A 132 -6.80 -11.37 -6.48
C LYS A 132 -7.02 -12.67 -5.73
N SER A 133 -5.96 -13.21 -5.15
CA SER A 133 -6.02 -14.49 -4.43
C SER A 133 -6.39 -14.33 -2.96
N LYS A 134 -6.43 -13.09 -2.46
CA LYS A 134 -6.66 -12.71 -1.05
C LYS A 134 -5.63 -13.24 -0.04
N ARG A 135 -4.75 -14.15 -0.47
CA ARG A 135 -3.63 -14.72 0.30
C ARG A 135 -2.79 -13.65 1.00
N ILE A 136 -2.68 -13.77 2.32
CA ILE A 136 -1.74 -13.02 3.15
C ILE A 136 -0.30 -13.41 2.77
N LEU A 137 0.55 -12.40 2.61
CA LEU A 137 1.97 -12.53 2.29
C LEU A 137 2.86 -12.14 3.47
N VAL A 138 2.44 -11.13 4.23
CA VAL A 138 3.12 -10.63 5.44
C VAL A 138 2.07 -10.24 6.45
N THR A 139 2.30 -10.65 7.69
CA THR A 139 1.73 -10.06 8.89
C THR A 139 2.90 -9.76 9.81
N HIS A 140 3.05 -8.51 10.23
CA HIS A 140 4.15 -8.12 11.10
C HIS A 140 3.72 -7.04 12.08
N GLU A 141 3.99 -7.30 13.35
CA GLU A 141 3.80 -6.32 14.42
C GLU A 141 4.80 -5.18 14.25
N LEU A 142 4.34 -3.95 14.45
CA LEU A 142 5.14 -2.75 14.29
C LEU A 142 5.56 -2.20 15.66
N GLU A 143 6.86 -2.00 15.84
CA GLU A 143 7.41 -1.29 17.00
C GLU A 143 6.98 0.19 17.05
N SER A 144 6.62 0.77 15.90
CA SER A 144 6.12 2.15 15.79
C SER A 144 5.38 2.38 14.47
N THR A 145 4.46 3.34 14.45
CA THR A 145 3.80 3.82 13.24
C THR A 145 4.24 5.23 12.83
N ASP A 146 5.16 5.85 13.59
CA ASP A 146 5.61 7.23 13.39
C ASP A 146 6.23 7.41 12.00
N LYS A 147 5.59 8.25 11.18
CA LYS A 147 5.92 8.52 9.78
C LYS A 147 6.11 7.25 8.93
N ILE A 148 5.37 6.18 9.21
CA ILE A 148 5.54 4.92 8.49
C ILE A 148 5.45 5.09 6.96
N PHE A 149 6.36 4.43 6.24
CA PHE A 149 6.24 4.25 4.79
C PHE A 149 6.44 2.79 4.40
N VAL A 150 5.85 2.40 3.27
CA VAL A 150 6.06 1.08 2.66
C VAL A 150 6.41 1.23 1.18
N ARG A 151 7.32 0.38 0.71
CA ARG A 151 7.68 0.20 -0.69
C ARG A 151 7.88 -1.29 -0.97
N HIS A 152 7.24 -1.81 -2.00
CA HIS A 152 7.42 -3.22 -2.36
C HIS A 152 7.28 -3.47 -3.86
N ASN A 153 7.68 -4.66 -4.26
CA ASN A 153 7.43 -5.26 -5.56
C ASN A 153 7.04 -6.74 -5.37
N SER A 154 7.05 -7.54 -6.43
CA SER A 154 6.68 -8.97 -6.33
C SER A 154 7.66 -9.86 -5.54
N ARG A 155 8.84 -9.35 -5.15
CA ARG A 155 9.91 -10.11 -4.48
C ARG A 155 10.22 -9.60 -3.08
N HIS A 156 10.27 -8.28 -2.91
CA HIS A 156 10.71 -7.65 -1.67
C HIS A 156 9.70 -6.62 -1.18
N LEU A 157 9.58 -6.51 0.13
CA LEU A 157 8.93 -5.43 0.85
C LEU A 157 9.95 -4.72 1.72
N TYR A 158 9.89 -3.40 1.73
CA TYR A 158 10.60 -2.56 2.69
C TYR A 158 9.58 -1.65 3.37
N TYR A 159 9.69 -1.54 4.68
CA TYR A 159 9.00 -0.51 5.44
C TYR A 159 10.00 0.26 6.28
N GLY A 160 9.68 1.50 6.63
CA GLY A 160 10.48 2.24 7.58
C GLY A 160 9.64 3.18 8.43
N THR A 161 10.18 3.48 9.60
CA THR A 161 9.59 4.30 10.65
C THR A 161 10.62 5.31 11.13
N HIS A 162 10.15 6.45 11.63
CA HIS A 162 11.01 7.48 12.20
C HIS A 162 10.97 7.38 13.74
N SER A 163 11.53 6.31 14.30
CA SER A 163 11.23 5.89 15.67
C SER A 163 12.45 5.66 16.57
N GLU A 164 13.62 5.31 16.04
CA GLU A 164 14.77 4.94 16.87
C GLU A 164 15.59 6.18 17.26
N LEU A 165 15.95 6.29 18.54
CA LEU A 165 16.75 7.41 19.04
C LEU A 165 18.22 7.24 18.65
N GLY A 166 18.75 8.22 17.93
CA GLY A 166 20.18 8.33 17.66
C GLY A 166 20.97 8.76 18.90
N THR A 167 22.30 8.69 18.80
CA THR A 167 23.22 9.13 19.86
C THR A 167 23.15 10.62 20.17
N ASP A 168 22.55 11.40 19.27
CA ASP A 168 22.29 12.83 19.40
C ASP A 168 20.94 13.16 20.05
N GLY A 169 20.17 12.13 20.44
CA GLY A 169 18.85 12.29 21.07
C GLY A 169 17.71 12.53 20.08
N TYR A 170 17.98 12.57 18.77
CA TYR A 170 16.94 12.74 17.74
C TYR A 170 16.49 11.38 17.18
N LYS A 171 15.19 11.27 16.88
CA LYS A 171 14.65 10.09 16.18
C LYS A 171 15.27 9.99 14.78
N LYS A 172 15.63 8.78 14.37
CA LYS A 172 16.22 8.42 13.08
C LYS A 172 15.28 7.48 12.33
N TRP A 173 15.48 7.42 11.02
CA TRP A 173 14.79 6.44 10.18
C TRP A 173 15.40 5.06 10.33
N VAL A 174 14.55 4.09 10.59
CA VAL A 174 14.89 2.66 10.58
C VAL A 174 14.12 2.00 9.46
N ILE A 175 14.82 1.22 8.64
CA ILE A 175 14.24 0.54 7.49
C ILE A 175 14.46 -0.96 7.65
N HIS A 176 13.35 -1.68 7.53
CA HIS A 176 13.30 -3.13 7.56
C HIS A 176 12.99 -3.64 6.16
N GLY A 177 13.50 -4.82 5.82
CA GLY A 177 13.18 -5.46 4.55
C GLY A 177 12.81 -6.92 4.71
N TYR A 178 11.98 -7.40 3.79
CA TYR A 178 11.38 -8.72 3.79
C TYR A 178 11.39 -9.30 2.38
N GLU A 179 11.69 -10.59 2.27
CA GLU A 179 11.62 -11.33 1.02
C GLU A 179 10.39 -12.26 0.98
N TYR A 180 9.46 -12.00 0.06
CA TYR A 180 8.21 -12.76 -0.06
C TYR A 180 8.40 -14.24 -0.40
N LYS A 181 9.47 -14.58 -1.12
CA LYS A 181 9.73 -15.96 -1.56
C LYS A 181 10.18 -16.84 -0.40
N THR A 182 11.19 -16.38 0.35
CA THR A 182 11.76 -17.10 1.50
C THR A 182 10.94 -16.89 2.76
N ARG A 183 10.04 -15.89 2.76
CA ARG A 183 9.23 -15.45 3.88
C ARG A 183 10.05 -15.01 5.10
N LYS A 184 11.19 -14.38 4.85
CA LYS A 184 12.13 -13.95 5.89
C LYS A 184 12.30 -12.45 5.88
N TRP A 185 12.39 -11.89 7.09
CA TRP A 185 12.95 -10.57 7.32
C TRP A 185 14.47 -10.64 7.11
N TYR A 186 15.06 -9.58 6.57
CA TYR A 186 16.51 -9.44 6.52
C TYR A 186 17.02 -9.13 7.92
N ASP A 187 18.15 -9.73 8.28
CA ASP A 187 18.73 -9.60 9.62
C ASP A 187 19.22 -8.18 9.93
N HIS A 188 19.54 -7.40 8.88
CA HIS A 188 20.09 -6.06 9.02
C HIS A 188 19.00 -5.02 8.80
N LYS A 189 18.79 -4.18 9.83
CA LYS A 189 18.05 -2.92 9.70
C LYS A 189 18.97 -1.88 9.03
N VAL A 190 18.41 -1.01 8.19
CA VAL A 190 19.15 0.10 7.58
C VAL A 190 18.75 1.39 8.29
N HIS A 191 19.73 2.06 8.89
CA HIS A 191 19.55 3.39 9.48
C HIS A 191 19.95 4.43 8.44
N LEU A 192 19.08 5.41 8.18
CA LEU A 192 19.48 6.53 7.33
C LEU A 192 20.28 7.54 8.17
N PRO A 193 21.46 7.98 7.71
CA PRO A 193 22.20 9.04 8.37
C PRO A 193 21.42 10.36 8.27
N ASP A 194 21.78 11.33 9.11
CA ASP A 194 21.21 12.66 9.06
C ASP A 194 21.31 13.26 7.66
N MET A 195 20.17 13.67 7.12
CA MET A 195 20.05 14.44 5.87
C MET A 195 20.00 15.93 6.16
#